data_AF-A0A9D1REP1-F1
#
_entry.id   AF-A0A9D1REP1-F1
#
_cell.length_a   1.000
_cell.length_b   1.000
_cell.length_c   1.000
_cell.angle_alpha   90.00
_cell.angle_beta   90.00
_cell.angle_gamma   90.00
#
_symmetry.space_group_name_H-M   'P 1'
#
loop_
_entity.id
_entity.type
_entity.pdbx_description
1 polymer ?
#
loop_
_entity_poly.entity_id
_entity_poly.type
_entity_poly.pdbx_seq_one_letter_code
_entity_poly.pdbx_strand_id
1 'polypeptide(L)'
;MKFDFSTISLYVDENETLIGIPCGESEKYGIADIDTVLLLKAPYSAKQVEDFIEKVFDACFSKKHNDESEVSTIEKYTKKKGFVNATADLTLISLVKTKEAYSIMPTFNDYEKGPLCIDDDERIVPLQYNKGELYEHIHDIIMVYMKANTFYKEQQIAEENRKKKQSEN
;
A
#
# COMPACT_ATOMS: atom_id res chain seq x y z
N MET A 1 5.91 13.06 -19.83
CA MET A 1 6.33 13.84 -18.65
C MET A 1 7.64 13.24 -18.11
N LYS A 2 8.55 13.99 -17.45
CA LYS A 2 9.74 13.40 -16.81
C LYS A 2 9.56 13.50 -15.31
N PHE A 3 9.29 12.37 -14.67
CA PHE A 3 9.13 12.29 -13.22
C PHE A 3 10.53 12.16 -12.59
N ASP A 4 10.82 12.99 -11.60
CA ASP A 4 12.07 12.93 -10.83
C ASP A 4 11.97 12.00 -9.60
N PHE A 5 10.87 11.26 -9.50
CA PHE A 5 10.58 10.29 -8.46
C PHE A 5 9.81 9.10 -9.05
N SER A 6 9.78 8.00 -8.29
CA SER A 6 8.96 6.82 -8.56
C SER A 6 8.08 6.54 -7.36
N THR A 7 6.92 5.95 -7.58
CA THR A 7 5.97 5.58 -6.52
C THR A 7 5.58 4.12 -6.67
N ILE A 8 5.40 3.43 -5.55
CA ILE A 8 4.87 2.08 -5.49
C ILE A 8 3.78 2.02 -4.42
N SER A 9 2.77 1.18 -4.67
CA SER A 9 1.78 0.77 -3.68
C SER A 9 2.22 -0.56 -3.09
N LEU A 10 2.56 -0.59 -1.79
CA LEU A 10 2.95 -1.79 -1.07
C LEU A 10 1.80 -2.25 -0.17
N TYR A 11 1.10 -3.29 -0.58
CA TYR A 11 0.05 -3.91 0.24
C TYR A 11 0.62 -5.07 1.06
N VAL A 12 0.07 -5.27 2.25
CA VAL A 12 0.40 -6.37 3.15
C VAL A 12 -0.87 -7.11 3.54
N ASP A 13 -0.88 -8.43 3.32
CA ASP A 13 -2.00 -9.30 3.68
C ASP A 13 -1.87 -9.88 5.10
N GLU A 14 -2.89 -10.63 5.53
CA GLU A 14 -2.94 -11.29 6.84
C GLU A 14 -1.80 -12.28 7.10
N ASN A 15 -1.14 -12.77 6.04
CA ASN A 15 -0.01 -13.68 6.12
C ASN A 15 1.33 -12.93 6.05
N GLU A 16 1.30 -11.60 6.21
CA GLU A 16 2.43 -10.68 6.07
C GLU A 16 3.10 -10.76 4.68
N THR A 17 2.38 -11.25 3.65
CA THR A 17 2.87 -11.25 2.27
C THR A 17 2.90 -9.82 1.76
N LEU A 18 4.07 -9.40 1.26
CA LEU A 18 4.23 -8.12 0.60
C LEU A 18 3.77 -8.23 -0.86
N ILE A 19 2.89 -7.32 -1.26
CA ILE A 19 2.32 -7.20 -2.60
C ILE A 19 2.72 -5.82 -3.14
N GLY A 20 3.74 -5.77 -3.98
CA GLY A 20 4.25 -4.55 -4.58
C GLY A 20 3.60 -4.30 -5.94
N ILE A 21 2.99 -3.13 -6.10
CA ILE A 21 2.42 -2.65 -7.36
C ILE A 21 3.17 -1.37 -7.76
N PRO A 22 3.97 -1.39 -8.84
CA PRO A 22 4.66 -0.21 -9.32
C PRO A 22 3.70 0.75 -10.01
N CYS A 23 3.97 2.06 -9.92
CA CYS A 23 3.21 3.05 -10.67
C CYS A 23 3.88 3.42 -12.00
N GLY A 24 3.09 4.00 -12.91
CA GLY A 24 3.51 4.48 -14.23
C GLY A 24 2.74 5.73 -14.64
N GLU A 25 3.11 6.30 -15.80
CA GLU A 25 2.45 7.50 -16.33
C GLU A 25 0.97 7.21 -16.62
N SER A 26 0.10 8.10 -16.15
CA SER A 26 -1.34 8.11 -16.40
C SER A 26 -1.73 9.47 -16.99
N GLU A 27 -2.53 9.46 -18.04
CA GLU A 27 -3.02 10.71 -18.67
C GLU A 27 -4.14 11.35 -17.83
N LYS A 28 -4.82 10.57 -16.98
CA LYS A 28 -5.91 11.05 -16.10
C LYS A 28 -5.42 11.47 -14.72
N TYR A 29 -4.51 10.71 -14.14
CA TYR A 29 -4.10 10.82 -12.73
C TYR A 29 -2.65 11.31 -12.57
N GLY A 30 -1.91 11.46 -13.67
CA GLY A 30 -0.48 11.79 -13.67
C GLY A 30 0.38 10.55 -13.41
N ILE A 31 0.23 9.94 -12.23
CA ILE A 31 0.89 8.67 -11.85
C ILE A 31 -0.15 7.75 -11.21
N ALA A 32 -0.20 6.50 -11.67
CA ALA A 32 -1.10 5.50 -11.09
C ALA A 32 -0.51 4.08 -11.21
N ASP A 33 -1.00 3.17 -10.36
CA ASP A 33 -0.66 1.75 -10.34
C ASP A 33 -0.77 1.11 -11.74
N ILE A 34 0.29 0.47 -12.23
CA ILE A 34 0.21 -0.27 -13.49
C ILE A 34 -0.21 -1.71 -13.23
N ASP A 35 -0.71 -2.40 -14.27
CA ASP A 35 -1.15 -3.80 -14.19
C ASP A 35 0.01 -4.81 -14.03
N THR A 36 0.87 -4.62 -13.02
CA THR A 36 2.02 -5.44 -12.64
C THR A 36 1.93 -5.70 -11.15
N VAL A 37 2.07 -6.96 -10.74
CA VAL A 37 2.04 -7.34 -9.32
C VAL A 37 3.27 -8.19 -9.02
N LEU A 38 3.99 -7.81 -7.98
CA LEU A 38 5.16 -8.52 -7.47
C LEU A 38 4.88 -8.98 -6.04
N LEU A 39 5.33 -10.17 -5.68
CA LEU A 39 5.05 -10.77 -4.37
C LEU A 39 6.34 -11.18 -3.65
N LEU A 40 6.37 -10.95 -2.34
CA LEU A 40 7.33 -11.55 -1.41
C LEU A 40 6.56 -12.15 -0.23
N LYS A 41 6.56 -13.48 -0.15
CA LYS A 41 5.87 -14.21 0.92
C LYS A 41 6.73 -14.26 2.18
N ALA A 42 6.10 -14.09 3.34
CA ALA A 42 6.74 -14.33 4.63
C ALA A 42 7.04 -15.84 4.83
N PRO A 43 8.04 -16.20 5.66
CA PRO A 43 8.99 -15.29 6.32
C PRO A 43 10.06 -14.79 5.35
N TYR A 44 10.50 -13.55 5.54
CA TYR A 44 11.58 -12.92 4.79
C TYR A 44 12.61 -12.28 5.72
N SER A 45 13.84 -12.18 5.25
CA SER A 45 14.91 -11.40 5.89
C SER A 45 14.83 -9.93 5.48
N ALA A 46 15.44 -9.04 6.28
CA ALA A 46 15.57 -7.62 5.97
C ALA A 46 16.09 -7.37 4.54
N LYS A 47 17.15 -8.08 4.15
CA LYS A 47 17.74 -7.98 2.81
C LYS A 47 16.74 -8.35 1.71
N GLN A 48 15.93 -9.40 1.91
CA GLN A 48 14.93 -9.78 0.91
C GLN A 48 13.84 -8.72 0.74
N VAL A 49 13.46 -8.03 1.80
CA VAL A 49 12.53 -6.91 1.72
C VAL A 49 13.15 -5.74 0.97
N GLU A 50 14.37 -5.33 1.34
CA GLU A 50 15.08 -4.23 0.66
C GLU A 50 15.27 -4.52 -0.84
N ASP A 51 15.75 -5.72 -1.19
CA ASP A 51 15.88 -6.17 -2.59
C ASP A 51 14.53 -6.20 -3.31
N PHE A 52 13.46 -6.59 -2.61
CA PHE A 52 12.11 -6.63 -3.18
C PHE A 52 11.57 -5.22 -3.45
N ILE A 53 11.71 -4.28 -2.51
CA ILE A 53 11.28 -2.89 -2.69
C ILE A 53 11.99 -2.27 -3.89
N GLU A 54 13.31 -2.47 -4.01
CA GLU A 54 14.08 -2.02 -5.17
C GLU A 54 13.57 -2.63 -6.47
N LYS A 55 13.31 -3.94 -6.48
CA LYS A 55 12.73 -4.63 -7.64
C LYS A 55 11.36 -4.08 -8.05
N VAL A 56 10.53 -3.66 -7.10
CA VAL A 56 9.24 -3.03 -7.42
C VAL A 56 9.48 -1.64 -8.02
N PHE A 57 10.37 -0.82 -7.43
CA PHE A 57 10.73 0.49 -8.00
C PHE A 57 11.34 0.38 -9.40
N ASP A 58 12.18 -0.63 -9.66
CA ASP A 58 12.76 -0.88 -10.99
C ASP A 58 11.70 -1.20 -12.06
N ALA A 59 10.52 -1.65 -11.63
CA ALA A 59 9.38 -1.92 -12.52
C ALA A 59 8.50 -0.68 -12.76
N CYS A 60 8.72 0.43 -12.04
CA CYS A 60 8.02 1.69 -12.29
C CYS A 60 8.25 2.19 -13.72
N PHE A 61 7.22 2.79 -14.31
CA PHE A 61 7.26 3.32 -15.68
C PHE A 61 7.66 2.32 -16.79
N SER A 62 7.72 1.02 -16.49
CA SER A 62 7.94 -0.04 -17.50
C SER A 62 6.81 -0.13 -18.53
N LYS A 63 5.63 0.39 -18.17
CA LYS A 63 4.47 0.65 -19.05
C LYS A 63 3.65 1.80 -18.48
N LYS A 64 2.71 2.30 -19.28
CA LYS A 64 1.70 3.26 -18.83
C LYS A 64 0.64 2.58 -17.96
N HIS A 65 0.01 3.37 -17.10
CA HIS A 65 -1.24 2.99 -16.45
C HIS A 65 -2.32 2.74 -17.52
N ASN A 66 -3.25 1.81 -17.24
CA ASN A 66 -4.36 1.56 -18.13
C ASN A 66 -5.54 2.49 -17.79
N ASP A 67 -5.49 3.72 -18.30
CA ASP A 67 -6.52 4.75 -18.06
C ASP A 67 -7.92 4.35 -18.55
N GLU A 68 -8.05 3.35 -19.44
CA GLU A 68 -9.34 2.83 -19.91
C GLU A 68 -9.99 1.85 -18.92
N SER A 69 -9.21 1.30 -17.99
CA SER A 69 -9.71 0.32 -17.04
C SER A 69 -10.40 1.00 -15.87
N GLU A 70 -11.67 0.66 -15.64
CA GLU A 70 -12.41 1.09 -14.44
C GLU A 70 -12.07 0.26 -13.19
N VAL A 71 -11.20 -0.77 -13.33
CA VAL A 71 -10.85 -1.71 -12.28
C VAL A 71 -9.37 -1.55 -11.96
N SER A 72 -9.07 -1.23 -10.70
CA SER A 72 -7.69 -1.08 -10.23
C SER A 72 -6.91 -2.39 -10.31
N THR A 73 -5.57 -2.30 -10.35
CA THR A 73 -4.72 -3.49 -10.37
C THR A 73 -4.91 -4.35 -9.12
N ILE A 74 -5.14 -3.75 -7.95
CA ILE A 74 -5.40 -4.48 -6.72
C ILE A 74 -6.75 -5.22 -6.75
N GLU A 75 -7.80 -4.63 -7.35
CA GLU A 75 -9.06 -5.33 -7.58
C GLU A 75 -8.89 -6.52 -8.53
N LYS A 76 -8.12 -6.36 -9.61
CA LYS A 76 -7.80 -7.48 -10.53
C LYS A 76 -7.04 -8.60 -9.80
N TYR A 77 -6.10 -8.24 -8.95
CA TYR A 77 -5.30 -9.20 -8.17
C TYR A 77 -6.14 -9.96 -7.15
N THR A 78 -6.89 -9.24 -6.31
CA THR A 78 -7.72 -9.83 -5.25
C THR A 78 -9.00 -10.48 -5.77
N LYS A 79 -9.39 -10.17 -7.01
CA LYS A 79 -10.66 -10.58 -7.65
C LYS A 79 -11.88 -10.09 -6.87
N LYS A 80 -11.71 -9.04 -6.05
CA LYS A 80 -12.79 -8.38 -5.32
C LYS A 80 -13.26 -7.17 -6.13
N LYS A 81 -14.58 -7.01 -6.24
CA LYS A 81 -15.17 -5.86 -6.90
C LYS A 81 -15.18 -4.66 -5.95
N GLY A 82 -14.71 -3.51 -6.43
CA GLY A 82 -14.62 -2.25 -5.71
C GLY A 82 -13.28 -2.12 -4.98
N PHE A 83 -12.60 -1.00 -5.20
CA PHE A 83 -11.29 -0.68 -4.58
C PHE A 83 -11.31 -0.82 -3.06
N VAL A 84 -12.34 -0.28 -2.40
CA VAL A 84 -12.53 -0.35 -0.94
C VAL A 84 -12.59 -1.80 -0.46
N ASN A 85 -13.37 -2.65 -1.14
CA ASN A 85 -13.49 -4.06 -0.78
C ASN A 85 -12.20 -4.86 -1.09
N ALA A 86 -11.54 -4.54 -2.20
CA ALA A 86 -10.25 -5.15 -2.58
C ALA A 86 -9.16 -4.88 -1.55
N THR A 87 -9.19 -3.70 -0.92
CA THR A 87 -8.20 -3.27 0.06
C THR A 87 -8.62 -3.52 1.50
N ALA A 88 -9.88 -3.87 1.79
CA ALA A 88 -10.45 -4.00 3.13
C ALA A 88 -9.70 -4.93 4.12
N ASP A 89 -8.98 -5.92 3.59
CA ASP A 89 -8.20 -6.89 4.39
C ASP A 89 -6.68 -6.70 4.21
N LEU A 90 -6.28 -5.60 3.57
CA LEU A 90 -4.90 -5.28 3.28
C LEU A 90 -4.49 -4.01 4.04
N THR A 91 -3.24 -3.96 4.45
CA THR A 91 -2.62 -2.70 4.89
C THR A 91 -1.81 -2.14 3.73
N LEU A 92 -2.11 -0.91 3.30
CA LEU A 92 -1.33 -0.22 2.27
C LEU A 92 -0.26 0.67 2.91
N ILE A 93 0.93 0.65 2.33
CA ILE A 93 2.00 1.61 2.57
C ILE A 93 2.33 2.22 1.22
N SER A 94 2.27 3.54 1.11
CA SER A 94 2.71 4.27 -0.08
C SER A 94 4.21 4.53 0.06
N LEU A 95 5.01 4.13 -0.93
CA LEU A 95 6.43 4.44 -0.94
C LEU A 95 6.77 5.30 -2.16
N VAL A 96 7.47 6.39 -1.91
CA VAL A 96 8.00 7.29 -2.94
C VAL A 96 9.52 7.26 -2.88
N LYS A 97 10.17 6.98 -4.00
CA LYS A 97 11.63 7.06 -4.16
C LYS A 97 12.00 8.27 -4.98
N THR A 98 12.76 9.18 -4.39
CA THR A 98 13.34 10.34 -5.07
C THR A 98 14.82 10.07 -5.38
N LYS A 99 15.54 11.08 -5.87
CA LYS A 99 17.00 11.01 -6.05
C LYS A 99 17.78 11.00 -4.72
N GLU A 100 17.12 11.32 -3.61
CA GLU A 100 17.79 11.58 -2.32
C GLU A 100 17.32 10.63 -1.21
N ALA A 101 16.06 10.21 -1.24
CA ALA A 101 15.46 9.41 -0.18
C ALA A 101 14.26 8.58 -0.64
N TYR A 102 13.90 7.61 0.19
CA TYR A 102 12.58 7.00 0.27
C TYR A 102 11.71 7.81 1.24
N SER A 103 10.49 8.08 0.85
CA SER A 103 9.38 8.47 1.72
C SER A 103 8.47 7.25 1.88
N ILE A 104 8.16 6.90 3.12
CA ILE A 104 7.36 5.73 3.50
C ILE A 104 6.17 6.26 4.27
N MET A 105 5.00 6.21 3.65
CA MET A 105 3.77 6.78 4.19
C MET A 105 2.80 5.66 4.53
N PRO A 106 2.47 5.44 5.82
CA PRO A 106 1.45 4.49 6.20
C PRO A 106 0.05 4.97 5.79
N THR A 107 -0.88 4.03 5.73
CA THR A 107 -2.30 4.33 5.55
C THR A 107 -3.14 3.67 6.62
N PHE A 108 -4.28 4.27 6.95
CA PHE A 108 -5.35 3.54 7.62
C PHE A 108 -6.45 3.21 6.61
N ASN A 109 -7.15 2.11 6.85
CA ASN A 109 -8.21 1.70 5.95
C ASN A 109 -9.56 2.25 6.42
N ASP A 110 -10.08 3.22 5.68
CA ASP A 110 -11.43 3.74 5.89
C ASP A 110 -12.45 2.83 5.21
N TYR A 111 -13.54 2.52 5.90
CA TYR A 111 -14.55 1.59 5.40
C TYR A 111 -15.32 2.09 4.18
N GLU A 112 -15.45 3.41 3.98
CA GLU A 112 -16.16 3.99 2.83
C GLU A 112 -15.21 4.39 1.71
N LYS A 113 -13.98 4.77 2.06
CA LYS A 113 -13.02 5.39 1.13
C LYS A 113 -11.81 4.51 0.81
N GLY A 114 -11.60 3.43 1.55
CA GLY A 114 -10.41 2.58 1.43
C GLY A 114 -9.19 3.22 2.11
N PRO A 115 -7.96 2.87 1.67
CA PRO A 115 -6.73 3.40 2.25
C PRO A 115 -6.63 4.92 2.18
N LEU A 116 -6.40 5.56 3.33
CA LEU A 116 -6.15 6.99 3.48
C LEU A 116 -4.76 7.20 4.07
N CYS A 117 -3.97 8.07 3.42
CA CYS A 117 -2.61 8.40 3.84
C CYS A 117 -2.57 9.06 5.22
N ILE A 118 -1.55 8.74 6.01
CA ILE A 118 -1.28 9.35 7.30
C ILE A 118 0.03 10.11 7.18
N ASP A 119 -0.08 11.35 6.69
CA ASP A 119 1.08 12.20 6.43
C ASP A 119 1.90 12.49 7.71
N ASP A 120 1.25 12.49 8.87
CA ASP A 120 1.89 12.77 10.18
C ASP A 120 2.85 11.65 10.65
N ASP A 121 2.80 10.44 10.08
CA ASP A 121 3.74 9.33 10.35
C ASP A 121 4.56 8.95 9.10
N GLU A 122 4.76 9.92 8.19
CA GLU A 122 5.71 9.77 7.09
C GLU A 122 7.13 9.57 7.62
N ARG A 123 7.82 8.56 7.06
CA ARG A 123 9.22 8.27 7.40
C ARG A 123 10.10 8.50 6.20
N ILE A 124 11.13 9.33 6.37
CA ILE A 124 12.12 9.63 5.33
C ILE A 124 13.41 8.85 5.61
N VAL A 125 13.82 8.02 4.65
CA VAL A 125 15.04 7.21 4.71
C VAL A 125 15.96 7.63 3.55
N PRO A 126 17.17 8.17 3.80
CA PRO A 126 18.08 8.58 2.72
C PRO A 126 18.50 7.36 1.88
N LEU A 127 18.85 7.55 0.60
CA LEU A 127 19.31 6.42 -0.26
C LEU A 127 20.59 5.75 0.26
N GLN A 128 21.40 6.48 1.04
CA GLN A 128 22.55 5.95 1.76
C GLN A 128 22.14 5.59 3.19
N TYR A 129 21.45 4.47 3.33
CA TYR A 129 21.00 3.93 4.62
C TYR A 129 21.86 2.72 5.04
N ASN A 130 21.84 2.39 6.33
CA ASN A 130 22.50 1.20 6.85
C ASN A 130 21.73 -0.05 6.48
N LYS A 131 22.41 -1.15 6.20
CA LYS A 131 21.75 -2.44 5.89
C LYS A 131 20.72 -2.79 6.98
N GLY A 132 19.46 -2.98 6.58
CA GLY A 132 18.34 -3.28 7.46
C GLY A 132 17.48 -2.08 7.84
N GLU A 133 17.97 -0.85 7.71
CA GLU A 133 17.29 0.37 8.18
C GLU A 133 15.98 0.62 7.42
N LEU A 134 15.98 0.48 6.09
CA LEU A 134 14.74 0.62 5.29
C LEU A 134 13.71 -0.45 5.69
N TYR A 135 14.18 -1.68 5.91
CA TYR A 135 13.31 -2.76 6.38
C TYR A 135 12.73 -2.47 7.76
N GLU A 136 13.52 -1.97 8.71
CA GLU A 136 13.04 -1.63 10.06
C GLU A 136 11.89 -0.63 10.01
N HIS A 137 12.04 0.45 9.24
CA HIS A 137 10.97 1.44 9.08
C HIS A 137 9.68 0.87 8.49
N ILE A 138 9.80 0.04 7.44
CA ILE A 138 8.65 -0.62 6.80
C ILE A 138 8.01 -1.62 7.78
N HIS A 139 8.82 -2.46 8.43
CA HIS A 139 8.33 -3.49 9.34
C HIS A 139 7.62 -2.89 10.55
N ASP A 140 8.17 -1.83 11.15
CA ASP A 140 7.54 -1.12 12.24
C ASP A 140 6.17 -0.55 11.84
N ILE A 141 6.06 0.04 10.64
CA ILE A 141 4.77 0.49 10.09
C ILE A 141 3.80 -0.69 9.96
N ILE A 142 4.24 -1.80 9.38
CA ILE A 142 3.42 -3.01 9.22
C ILE A 142 2.88 -3.46 10.58
N MET A 143 3.75 -3.57 11.59
CA MET A 143 3.38 -4.07 12.91
C MET A 143 2.41 -3.15 13.66
N VAL A 144 2.51 -1.84 13.46
CA VAL A 144 1.59 -0.85 14.04
C VAL A 144 0.26 -0.85 13.30
N TYR A 145 0.29 -0.70 11.98
CA TYR A 145 -0.91 -0.42 11.20
C TYR A 145 -1.72 -1.66 10.82
N MET A 146 -1.11 -2.85 10.73
CA MET A 146 -1.91 -4.08 10.63
C MET A 146 -2.82 -4.24 11.85
N LYS A 147 -2.27 -4.06 13.06
CA LYS A 147 -3.04 -4.13 14.31
C LYS A 147 -4.06 -3.01 14.42
N ALA A 148 -3.67 -1.78 14.06
CA ALA A 148 -4.57 -0.64 14.08
C ALA A 148 -5.75 -0.83 13.12
N ASN A 149 -5.49 -1.28 11.88
CA ASN A 149 -6.54 -1.54 10.88
C ASN A 149 -7.53 -2.62 11.35
N THR A 150 -7.04 -3.70 11.98
CA THR A 150 -7.93 -4.69 12.62
C THR A 150 -8.81 -4.05 13.69
N PHE A 151 -8.21 -3.25 14.58
CA PHE A 151 -8.93 -2.61 15.68
C PHE A 151 -9.98 -1.59 15.20
N TYR A 152 -9.65 -0.75 14.22
CA TYR A 152 -10.60 0.21 13.64
C TYR A 152 -11.78 -0.49 12.97
N LYS A 153 -11.51 -1.58 12.24
CA LYS A 153 -12.55 -2.41 11.63
C LYS A 153 -13.49 -3.02 12.67
N GLU A 154 -12.95 -3.58 13.74
CA GLU A 154 -13.76 -4.15 14.83
C GLU A 154 -14.66 -3.11 15.53
N GLN A 155 -14.12 -1.92 15.83
CA GLN A 155 -14.90 -0.84 16.42
C GLN A 155 -16.05 -0.40 15.53
N GLN A 156 -15.80 -0.23 14.23
CA GLN A 156 -16.82 0.19 13.28
C GLN A 156 -17.93 -0.86 13.11
N ILE A 157 -17.58 -2.15 13.03
CA ILE A 157 -18.56 -3.25 13.01
C ILE A 157 -19.42 -3.23 14.28
N ALA A 158 -18.81 -2.97 15.44
CA ALA A 158 -19.54 -2.86 16.70
C ALA A 158 -20.52 -1.67 16.71
N GLU A 159 -20.12 -0.51 16.15
CA GLU A 159 -20.99 0.66 16.02
C GLU A 159 -22.16 0.43 15.05
N GLU A 160 -21.91 -0.17 13.89
CA GLU A 160 -22.98 -0.50 12.94
C GLU A 160 -24.00 -1.47 13.54
N ASN A 161 -23.53 -2.50 14.26
CA ASN A 161 -24.40 -3.45 14.94
C ASN A 161 -25.23 -2.78 16.04
N ARG A 162 -24.68 -1.76 16.72
CA ARG A 162 -25.45 -0.94 17.68
C ARG A 162 -26.52 -0.09 16.97
N LYS A 163 -26.18 0.56 15.86
CA LYS A 163 -27.12 1.37 15.07
C LYS A 163 -28.28 0.52 14.52
N LYS A 164 -27.98 -0.66 13.94
CA LYS A 164 -29.01 -1.60 13.41
C LYS A 164 -30.00 -2.05 14.50
N LYS A 165 -29.50 -2.41 15.69
CA LYS A 165 -30.34 -2.78 16.83
C LYS A 165 -31.21 -1.63 17.36
N GLN A 166 -30.80 -0.39 17.16
CA GLN A 166 -31.60 0.79 17.54
C GLN A 166 -32.66 1.15 16.50
N SER A 167 -32.45 0.82 15.22
CA SER A 167 -33.43 1.04 14.15
C SER A 167 -34.51 -0.04 14.02
N GLU A 168 -34.31 -1.20 14.67
CA GLU A 168 -35.27 -2.32 14.70
C GLU A 168 -36.23 -2.27 15.91
N ASN A 169 -36.10 -1.28 16.79
CA ASN A 169 -37.00 -0.96 17.92
C ASN A 169 -37.76 0.34 17.64
#